data_AF-A0A2V1CCF5-F1
#
_entry.id   AF-A0A2V1CCF5-F1
#
_cell.length_a   1.000
_cell.length_b   1.000
_cell.length_c   1.000
_cell.angle_alpha   90.00
_cell.angle_beta   90.00
_cell.angle_gamma   90.00
#
_symmetry.space_group_name_H-M   'P 1'
#
loop_
_entity.id
_entity.type
_entity.pdbx_description
1 polymer ?
#
loop_
_entity_poly.entity_id
_entity_poly.type
_entity_poly.pdbx_seq_one_letter_code
_entity_poly.pdbx_strand_id
1 'polypeptide(L)'
;MQLSIKSLSVVLGLTVAALGAPTEATEATDAAVRDCNPNFYMCNYNSLPHSWMVCDYNYKWKYAGKCDTPVQTCTIIAGLPYCI
;
A
#
# COMPACT_ATOMS: atom_id res chain seq x y z
N MET A 1 -0.60 -51.58 -29.28
CA MET A 1 0.74 -51.10 -28.88
C MET A 1 0.66 -50.60 -27.45
N GLN A 2 1.44 -51.23 -26.56
CA GLN A 2 1.60 -50.85 -25.15
C GLN A 2 2.48 -49.60 -25.01
N LEU A 3 2.14 -48.75 -24.04
CA LEU A 3 3.05 -47.96 -23.20
C LEU A 3 2.22 -47.66 -21.93
N SER A 4 2.31 -48.36 -20.80
CA SER A 4 3.43 -48.81 -19.95
C SER A 4 4.01 -47.70 -19.04
N ILE A 5 3.46 -47.67 -17.82
CA ILE A 5 4.06 -47.40 -16.49
C ILE A 5 4.45 -45.94 -16.16
N LYS A 6 3.84 -45.35 -15.12
CA LYS A 6 4.44 -45.24 -13.76
C LYS A 6 3.55 -44.48 -12.79
N SER A 7 3.19 -45.21 -11.76
CA SER A 7 2.54 -44.81 -10.52
C SER A 7 3.24 -43.63 -9.85
N LEU A 8 2.47 -42.70 -9.31
CA LEU A 8 2.83 -42.01 -8.08
C LEU A 8 1.57 -41.86 -7.22
N SER A 9 1.45 -42.75 -6.24
CA SER A 9 0.72 -42.49 -5.00
C SER A 9 1.31 -41.27 -4.31
N VAL A 10 0.54 -40.62 -3.41
CA VAL A 10 0.92 -39.84 -2.21
C VAL A 10 -0.04 -38.64 -2.09
N VAL A 11 -0.64 -38.26 -0.96
CA VAL A 11 -0.71 -38.74 0.43
C VAL A 11 -1.89 -37.98 1.08
N LEU A 12 -2.58 -38.62 2.01
CA LEU A 12 -3.47 -38.00 3.00
C LEU A 12 -2.78 -36.83 3.73
N GLY A 13 -3.48 -35.72 3.96
CA GLY A 13 -3.09 -34.80 5.04
C GLY A 13 -3.92 -33.54 5.04
N LEU A 14 -5.03 -33.54 5.78
CA LEU A 14 -5.16 -33.04 7.16
C LEU A 14 -5.77 -31.63 7.16
N THR A 15 -7.10 -31.60 7.23
CA THR A 15 -7.87 -30.41 7.58
C THR A 15 -7.52 -29.99 9.01
N VAL A 16 -6.88 -28.83 9.15
CA VAL A 16 -6.86 -28.09 10.41
C VAL A 16 -7.77 -26.87 10.22
N ALA A 17 -8.98 -26.95 10.76
CA ALA A 17 -9.84 -25.79 10.96
C ALA A 17 -9.21 -24.94 12.07
N ALA A 18 -8.43 -23.94 11.68
CA ALA A 18 -8.03 -22.86 12.58
C ALA A 18 -8.97 -21.67 12.35
N LEU A 19 -9.64 -21.31 13.44
CA LEU A 19 -10.62 -20.23 13.54
C LEU A 19 -9.98 -18.86 13.25
N GLY A 20 -10.66 -18.07 12.42
CA GLY A 20 -10.71 -16.61 12.48
C GLY A 20 -9.38 -15.85 12.51
N ALA A 21 -8.84 -15.53 11.33
CA ALA A 21 -8.03 -14.33 11.12
C ALA A 21 -8.45 -13.72 9.77
N PRO A 22 -8.63 -12.38 9.66
CA PRO A 22 -9.00 -11.75 8.39
C PRO A 22 -7.95 -12.09 7.34
N THR A 23 -8.42 -12.64 6.23
CA THR A 23 -7.62 -13.02 5.06
C THR A 23 -7.26 -11.73 4.33
N GLU A 24 -6.18 -11.07 4.72
CA GLU A 24 -5.54 -10.09 3.86
C GLU A 24 -4.71 -10.87 2.84
N ALA A 25 -5.22 -10.90 1.62
CA ALA A 25 -4.72 -11.68 0.50
C ALA A 25 -3.22 -11.41 0.25
N THR A 26 -2.40 -12.42 0.51
CA THR A 26 -1.05 -12.51 -0.07
C THR A 26 -1.21 -12.94 -1.53
N GLU A 27 -1.43 -11.97 -2.42
CA GLU A 27 -1.16 -12.13 -3.85
C GLU A 27 0.00 -11.22 -4.23
N ALA A 28 1.20 -11.71 -3.93
CA ALA A 28 2.45 -11.15 -4.47
C ALA A 28 2.61 -11.62 -5.92
N THR A 29 1.80 -11.07 -6.82
CA THR A 29 1.99 -11.19 -8.26
C THR A 29 2.46 -9.84 -8.78
N ASP A 30 3.76 -9.72 -9.05
CA ASP A 30 4.39 -8.72 -9.93
C ASP A 30 3.71 -7.33 -9.96
N ALA A 31 3.59 -6.71 -8.78
CA ALA A 31 2.99 -5.39 -8.66
C ALA A 31 4.05 -4.34 -8.97
N ALA A 32 3.90 -3.61 -10.08
CA ALA A 32 4.59 -2.34 -10.28
C ALA A 32 4.58 -1.57 -8.95
N VAL A 33 5.76 -1.25 -8.42
CA VAL A 33 5.90 -0.67 -7.07
C VAL A 33 5.04 0.59 -7.01
N ARG A 34 3.94 0.52 -6.25
CA ARG A 34 3.05 1.66 -6.01
C ARG A 34 3.77 2.60 -5.06
N ASP A 35 3.91 3.88 -5.43
CA ASP A 35 4.60 4.86 -4.57
C ASP A 35 3.71 5.28 -3.39
N CYS A 36 2.39 5.13 -3.52
CA CYS A 36 1.41 5.53 -2.52
C CYS A 36 0.02 4.90 -2.72
N ASN A 37 -0.86 5.09 -1.74
CA ASN A 37 -2.26 4.70 -1.80
C ASN A 37 -3.16 5.92 -2.11
N PRO A 38 -4.12 5.84 -3.04
CA PRO A 38 -5.01 6.95 -3.36
C PRO A 38 -5.75 7.48 -2.12
N ASN A 39 -6.08 8.78 -2.11
CA ASN A 39 -6.71 9.49 -0.99
C ASN A 39 -5.86 9.61 0.29
N PHE A 40 -4.58 9.22 0.25
CA PHE A 40 -3.64 9.55 1.32
C PHE A 40 -3.01 10.92 1.08
N TYR A 41 -2.71 11.59 2.18
CA TYR A 41 -1.99 12.86 2.21
C TYR A 41 -0.66 12.68 2.92
N MET A 42 0.32 13.49 2.52
CA MET A 42 1.57 13.61 3.28
C MET A 42 2.07 15.05 3.30
N CYS A 43 2.84 15.40 4.32
CA CYS A 43 3.58 16.65 4.36
C CYS A 43 4.93 16.51 3.64
N ASN A 44 5.27 17.51 2.84
CA ASN A 44 6.55 17.67 2.18
C ASN A 44 7.38 18.73 2.92
N TYR A 45 8.39 18.25 3.64
CA TYR A 45 9.30 19.08 4.44
C TYR A 45 10.54 19.55 3.65
N ASN A 46 10.72 19.05 2.42
CA ASN A 46 11.87 19.40 1.58
C ASN A 46 11.66 20.72 0.81
N SER A 47 10.50 21.35 0.95
CA SER A 47 10.16 22.65 0.34
C SER A 47 9.79 23.67 1.41
N LEU A 48 10.26 24.91 1.27
CA LEU A 48 9.73 26.07 1.97
C LEU A 48 8.96 26.98 0.99
N PRO A 49 7.75 27.46 1.33
CA PRO A 49 6.99 27.09 2.53
C PRO A 49 6.62 25.60 2.54
N HIS A 50 6.42 25.04 3.73
CA HIS A 50 6.04 23.64 3.90
C HIS A 50 4.80 23.34 3.07
N SER A 51 4.80 22.19 2.39
CA SER A 51 3.72 21.80 1.49
C SER A 51 3.11 20.46 1.86
N TRP A 52 2.00 20.12 1.24
CA TRP A 52 1.44 18.78 1.31
C TRP A 52 1.15 18.23 -0.09
N MET A 53 1.17 16.91 -0.16
CA MET A 53 0.93 16.14 -1.36
C MET A 53 -0.27 15.22 -1.15
N VAL A 54 -0.97 14.94 -2.24
CA VAL A 54 -2.04 13.94 -2.31
C VAL A 54 -1.60 12.81 -3.24
N CYS A 55 -1.90 11.58 -2.89
CA CYS A 55 -1.70 10.46 -3.79
C CYS A 55 -2.85 10.40 -4.80
N ASP A 56 -2.54 10.48 -6.10
CA ASP A 56 -3.53 10.34 -7.16
C ASP A 56 -3.91 8.87 -7.41
N TYR A 57 -4.90 8.65 -8.28
CA TYR A 57 -5.34 7.30 -8.68
C TYR A 57 -4.31 6.52 -9.52
N ASN A 58 -3.23 7.18 -9.96
CA ASN A 58 -2.10 6.53 -10.62
C ASN A 58 -1.01 6.12 -9.64
N TYR A 59 -1.29 6.17 -8.33
CA TYR A 59 -0.36 5.82 -7.26
C TYR A 59 0.89 6.70 -7.25
N LYS A 60 0.75 7.98 -7.63
CA LYS A 60 1.83 8.99 -7.60
C LYS A 60 1.49 10.16 -6.70
N TRP A 61 2.49 10.64 -5.96
CA TRP A 61 2.36 11.86 -5.17
C TRP A 61 2.28 13.09 -6.08
N LYS A 62 1.24 13.89 -5.85
CA LYS A 62 1.02 15.17 -6.53
C LYS A 62 0.97 16.29 -5.50
N TYR A 63 1.56 17.43 -5.84
CA TYR A 63 1.43 18.63 -5.03
C TYR A 63 -0.06 19.01 -4.89
N ALA A 64 -0.50 19.26 -3.66
CA ALA A 64 -1.89 19.59 -3.36
C ALA A 64 -2.06 20.97 -2.72
N GLY A 65 -1.02 21.48 -2.04
CA GLY A 65 -1.04 22.83 -1.49
C GLY A 65 0.15 23.12 -0.60
N LYS A 66 0.19 24.33 -0.04
CA LYS A 66 1.27 24.81 0.82
C LYS A 66 0.73 25.61 1.99
N CYS A 67 1.48 25.62 3.08
CA CYS A 67 1.22 26.46 4.23
C CYS A 67 1.61 27.91 3.96
N ASP A 68 0.96 28.83 4.66
CA ASP A 68 1.22 30.25 4.51
C ASP A 68 2.50 30.63 5.27
N THR A 69 3.28 31.52 4.67
CA THR A 69 4.51 32.05 5.26
C THR A 69 4.21 33.00 6.43
N PRO A 70 5.11 33.17 7.41
CA PRO A 70 6.54 32.82 7.37
C PRO A 70 6.98 31.60 8.19
N VAL A 71 6.13 31.02 9.05
CA VAL A 71 6.57 29.97 9.99
C VAL A 71 5.58 28.81 10.13
N GLN A 72 4.62 28.68 9.21
CA GLN A 72 3.72 27.54 9.29
C GLN A 72 4.40 26.26 8.79
N THR A 73 4.24 25.20 9.55
CA THR A 73 4.70 23.85 9.23
C THR A 73 3.52 22.97 8.85
N CYS A 74 3.75 22.00 7.98
CA CYS A 74 2.72 21.01 7.66
C CYS A 74 2.78 19.87 8.69
N THR A 75 1.64 19.44 9.22
CA THR A 75 1.52 18.24 10.05
C THR A 75 0.31 17.40 9.64
N ILE A 76 0.34 16.09 9.87
CA ILE A 76 -0.80 15.20 9.58
C ILE A 76 -1.59 14.96 10.87
N ILE A 77 -2.85 15.39 10.89
CA ILE A 77 -3.79 15.17 12.00
C ILE A 77 -4.99 14.40 11.45
N ALA A 78 -5.28 13.24 12.04
CA ALA A 78 -6.38 12.36 11.59
C ALA A 78 -6.34 12.02 10.07
N GLY A 79 -5.13 11.90 9.50
CA GLY A 79 -4.93 11.57 8.09
C GLY A 79 -5.03 12.76 7.12
N LEU A 80 -5.26 13.97 7.61
CA LEU A 80 -5.35 15.19 6.80
C LEU A 80 -4.19 16.16 7.11
N PRO A 81 -3.74 16.94 6.11
CA PRO A 81 -2.70 17.93 6.30
C PRO A 81 -3.25 19.21 6.95
N TYR A 82 -2.55 19.68 7.97
CA TYR A 82 -2.82 20.94 8.66
C TYR A 82 -1.58 21.81 8.67
N CYS A 83 -1.79 23.12 8.53
CA CYS A 83 -0.74 24.11 8.72
C CYS A 83 -0.82 24.66 10.14
N ILE A 84 0.28 24.53 10.87
CA ILE A 84 0.43 24.96 12.27
C ILE A 84 1.59 25.92 12.43
#